data_AF-A0A1L4BJ34-F1
#
_entry.id   AF-A0A1L4BJ34-F1
#
_cell.length_a   1.000
_cell.length_b   1.000
_cell.length_c   1.000
_cell.angle_alpha   90.00
_cell.angle_beta   90.00
_cell.angle_gamma   90.00
#
_symmetry.space_group_name_H-M   'P 1'
#
loop_
_entity.id
_entity.type
_entity.pdbx_description
1 polymer ?
#
loop_
_entity_poly.entity_id
_entity_poly.type
_entity_poly.pdbx_seq_one_letter_code
_entity_poly.pdbx_strand_id
1 'polypeptide(L)' 'MNKVACYILICVMVLYISKIPFSDGVSAGCPMFQSMCSTYCKKGRYGSKGRCIGPDSKQCKCYV' A
#
# COMPACT_ATOMS: atom_id res chain seq x y z
N MET A 1 -13.98 27.81 -10.15
CA MET A 1 -13.30 26.50 -10.03
C MET A 1 -14.05 25.48 -10.88
N ASN A 2 -13.46 25.06 -11.99
CA ASN A 2 -14.15 24.21 -12.96
C ASN A 2 -14.20 22.77 -12.42
N LYS A 3 -15.39 22.27 -12.07
CA LYS A 3 -15.58 20.92 -11.47
C LYS A 3 -14.95 19.82 -12.33
N VAL A 4 -14.96 20.01 -13.64
CA VAL A 4 -14.35 19.12 -14.63
C VAL A 4 -12.83 18.99 -14.45
N ALA A 5 -12.14 20.11 -14.21
CA ALA A 5 -10.69 20.09 -13.99
C ALA A 5 -10.32 19.32 -12.71
N CYS A 6 -11.17 19.37 -11.69
CA CYS A 6 -10.99 18.63 -10.45
C CYS A 6 -11.14 17.12 -10.66
N TYR A 7 -12.15 16.69 -11.42
CA TYR A 7 -12.33 15.27 -11.78
C TYR A 7 -11.15 14.71 -12.59
N ILE A 8 -10.64 15.49 -13.55
CA ILE A 8 -9.49 15.08 -14.37
C ILE A 8 -8.25 14.87 -13.48
N LEU A 9 -7.96 15.80 -12.56
CA LEU A 9 -6.83 15.67 -11.64
C LEU A 9 -6.93 14.44 -10.74
N ILE A 10 -8.12 14.14 -10.22
CA ILE A 10 -8.34 12.96 -9.36
C ILE A 10 -8.12 11.67 -10.17
N CYS A 11 -8.66 11.58 -11.38
CA CYS A 11 -8.47 10.41 -12.24
C CYS A 11 -6.98 10.17 -12.58
N VAL A 12 -6.23 11.24 -12.90
CA VAL A 12 -4.80 11.16 -13.20
C VAL A 12 -4.01 10.66 -11.99
N MET A 13 -4.31 11.16 -10.79
CA MET A 13 -3.66 10.70 -9.55
C MET A 13 -3.91 9.21 -9.27
N VAL A 14 -5.13 8.72 -9.46
CA VAL A 14 -5.48 7.31 -9.25
C VAL A 14 -4.76 6.40 -10.25
N LEU A 15 -4.70 6.81 -11.52
CA LEU A 15 -3.95 6.07 -12.55
C LEU A 15 -2.45 6.04 -12.24
N TYR A 16 -1.89 7.14 -11.70
CA TYR A 16 -0.50 7.22 -11.30
C TYR A 16 -0.19 6.25 -10.14
N ILE A 17 -1.04 6.21 -9.11
CA ILE A 17 -0.90 5.28 -7.98
C ILE A 17 -0.99 3.82 -8.44
N SER A 18 -1.86 3.53 -9.41
CA SER A 18 -2.03 2.17 -9.98
C SER A 18 -0.80 1.68 -10.74
N LYS A 19 0.06 2.60 -11.20
CA LYS A 19 1.30 2.32 -11.92
C LYS A 19 2.51 2.23 -10.99
N ILE A 20 2.36 2.49 -9.69
CA ILE A 20 3.42 2.25 -8.72
C ILE A 20 3.49 0.73 -8.55
N PRO A 21 4.51 0.04 -9.09
CA PRO A 21 4.73 -1.34 -8.69
C PRO A 21 4.88 -1.29 -7.18
N PHE A 22 4.05 -2.05 -6.45
CA PHE A 22 4.40 -2.47 -5.10
C PHE A 22 5.62 -3.37 -5.23
N SER A 23 6.75 -2.72 -5.49
CA SER A 23 8.04 -3.37 -5.63
C SER A 23 8.33 -3.93 -4.26
N ASP A 24 8.47 -5.25 -4.28
CA ASP A 24 8.80 -6.09 -3.14
C ASP A 24 7.61 -6.27 -2.21
N GLY A 25 7.00 -7.48 -2.23
CA GLY A 25 6.00 -7.91 -1.24
C GLY A 25 6.45 -7.76 0.23
N VAL A 26 7.73 -7.47 0.43
CA VAL A 26 8.36 -7.09 1.69
C VAL A 26 7.97 -5.67 2.12
N SER A 27 7.69 -4.70 1.24
CA SER A 27 7.44 -3.31 1.61
C SER A 27 5.98 -2.90 1.46
N ALA A 28 5.02 -3.81 1.73
CA ALA A 28 3.57 -3.62 1.53
C ALA A 28 2.97 -2.43 2.32
N GLY A 29 3.28 -1.20 1.93
CA GLY A 29 2.89 0.05 2.57
C GLY A 29 3.78 0.51 3.71
N CYS A 30 4.82 -0.23 4.09
CA CYS A 30 5.66 0.07 5.24
C CYS A 30 6.72 1.17 4.93
N PRO A 31 6.92 2.21 5.77
CA PRO A 31 6.29 2.48 7.08
C PRO A 31 5.02 3.35 7.05
N MET A 32 4.69 4.01 5.93
CA MET A 32 3.60 5.01 5.88
C MET A 32 2.19 4.44 6.08
N PHE A 33 1.95 3.20 5.67
CA PHE A 33 0.65 2.55 5.53
C PHE A 33 0.68 1.14 6.12
N GLN A 34 0.76 1.05 7.45
CA GLN A 34 0.76 -0.23 8.18
C GLN A 34 -0.50 -1.08 7.90
N SER A 35 -1.64 -0.44 7.62
CA SER A 35 -2.89 -1.12 7.24
C SER A 35 -2.79 -1.86 5.90
N MET A 36 -1.97 -1.37 4.96
CA MET A 36 -1.70 -2.06 3.70
C MET A 36 -0.90 -3.34 3.92
N CYS A 37 0.01 -3.38 4.90
CA CYS A 37 0.76 -4.58 5.25
C CYS A 37 -0.17 -5.68 5.76
N SER A 38 -1.10 -5.35 6.67
CA SER A 38 -2.08 -6.33 7.13
C SER A 38 -3.05 -6.78 6.02
N THR A 39 -3.42 -5.86 5.12
CA THR A 39 -4.28 -6.17 3.98
C THR A 39 -3.57 -7.10 2.98
N TYR A 40 -2.28 -6.85 2.73
CA TYR A 40 -1.43 -7.69 1.90
C TYR A 40 -1.31 -9.11 2.47
N CYS A 41 -1.02 -9.25 3.76
CA CYS A 41 -0.96 -10.57 4.42
C CYS A 41 -2.28 -11.34 4.31
N LYS A 42 -3.41 -10.65 4.52
CA LYS A 42 -4.74 -11.25 4.45
C LYS A 42 -5.12 -11.63 3.01
N LYS A 43 -4.84 -10.76 2.03
CA LYS A 43 -5.14 -11.02 0.60
C LYS A 43 -4.28 -12.13 0.02
N GLY A 44 -2.99 -12.15 0.34
CA GLY A 44 -2.05 -13.18 -0.10
C GLY A 44 -2.17 -14.50 0.65
N ARG A 45 -3.07 -14.60 1.64
CA ARG A 45 -3.20 -15.77 2.55
C ARG A 45 -1.89 -16.12 3.27
N TYR A 46 -1.03 -15.13 3.51
CA TYR A 46 0.22 -15.29 4.24
C TYR A 46 0.03 -15.24 5.77
N GLY A 47 -1.12 -14.74 6.25
CA GLY A 47 -1.49 -14.69 7.67
C GLY A 47 -2.67 -13.75 7.96
N SER A 48 -3.21 -13.81 9.17
CA SER A 48 -4.36 -12.99 9.60
C SER A 48 -3.98 -11.54 9.91
N LYS A 49 -2.71 -11.29 10.22
CA LYS A 49 -2.19 -9.97 10.63
C LYS A 49 -0.87 -9.68 9.93
N GLY A 50 -0.57 -8.39 9.73
CA GLY A 50 0.72 -7.93 9.22
C GLY A 50 1.23 -6.75 10.05
N ARG A 51 2.54 -6.68 10.31
CA ARG A 51 3.19 -5.53 10.94
C ARG A 51 4.44 -5.11 10.21
N CYS A 52 4.66 -3.80 10.14
CA CYS A 52 5.93 -3.24 9.71
C CYS A 52 7.01 -3.44 10.78
N ILE A 53 8.17 -3.96 10.39
CA ILE A 53 9.32 -4.33 11.20
C ILE A 53 10.62 -3.94 10.46
N GLY A 54 11.76 -4.19 11.10
CA GLY A 54 13.08 -3.91 10.54
C GLY A 54 13.50 -2.45 10.72
N PRO A 55 14.72 -2.07 10.27
CA PRO A 55 15.18 -0.70 10.31
C PRO A 55 14.22 0.19 9.50
N ASP A 56 13.82 1.32 10.10
CA ASP A 56 12.82 2.27 9.57
C ASP A 56 11.42 1.69 9.33
N SER A 57 11.09 0.52 9.90
CA SER A 57 9.78 -0.13 9.68
C SER A 57 9.43 -0.29 8.20
N LYS A 58 10.41 -0.59 7.34
CA LYS A 58 10.20 -0.75 5.90
C LYS A 58 9.75 -2.16 5.50
N GLN A 59 9.88 -3.15 6.39
CA GLN A 59 9.58 -4.55 6.07
C GLN A 59 8.24 -4.97 6.68
N CYS A 60 7.34 -5.53 5.91
CA CYS A 60 6.08 -6.10 6.32
C CYS A 60 6.29 -7.57 6.69
N LYS A 61 6.00 -7.93 7.94
CA LYS A 61 5.98 -9.30 8.42
C LYS A 61 4.55 -9.76 8.68
N CYS A 62 4.17 -10.86 8.06
CA CYS A 62 2.89 -11.52 8.26
C CYS A 62 2.92 -12.46 9.46
N TYR A 63 1.82 -12.51 10.20
CA TYR A 63 1.58 -13.39 11.33
C TYR A 63 0.29 -14.14 11.06
N VAL A 64 0.31 -15.46 11.25
CA VAL A 64 -0.86 -16.34 11.13
C VAL A 64 -1.92 -16.02 12.18
#